data_AF-A0A0L0CIP9-F1
#
_entry.id   AF-A0A0L0CIP9-F1
#
_cell.length_a   1.000
_cell.length_b   1.000
_cell.length_c   1.000
_cell.angle_alpha   90.00
_cell.angle_beta   90.00
_cell.angle_gamma   90.00
#
_symmetry.space_group_name_H-M   'P 1'
#
loop_
_entity.id
_entity.type
_entity.pdbx_description
1 polymer ?
#
loop_
_entity_poly.entity_id
_entity_poly.type
_entity_poly.pdbx_seq_one_letter_code
_entity_poly.pdbx_strand_id
1 'polypeptide(L)'
;MANMLNENFELLKQLFTDCLNAKNNIKDTKVDLDEKLKIGSLEFVVIKKINRLVKYKVRSGREELQAQKTLVDCNRLHLQNLLYEVNYLKREIKHCYRFKSQDEDIDIYEQRIDSVPESKLSHKDRIERLERELNLRKKLSDDCNKLLNDKNMVFNQIIVKMENLSTFAPSLRTLLKATRPLQEALQMPIEQKWKLEQKVHMLPEPLYLAYVNLRAIEQLEGGFDLVVLGQEDELKTYEMKKNETSSLQDQSFFLQPHPLSLQIKFTDACFANDYIAVKVYYLPLLEIVTGYCEIYLNENQINHSESNVLQDFLKFIGEDDMGDSLPYSTATLNLQNHNITLDEFYKKLAKNNLGKPYRWLQHLCGNTSFNSVKNDHNKILKLKDFTSDCVKKLKSYWNSRLILITQIRSFMNKTLDEYIDTKLGCTKPNCALVQWSAISWEEYEGSETTLQLINQKLADETCSFFRAVIVLSSAKMECLISISNKYPLNIPLWTITVHWNGHHNALNNSSIKIMEQYTNSLNDSKPPSLNLLAKQLLRTMYSFDIFLETEGPLYQPLEYNKEKSFIKSFSKRIRVRPYKKITKGSINYFKQ
;
A
#
# COMPACT_ATOMS: atom_id res chain seq x y z
N MET A 1 -87.92 97.05 21.92
CA MET A 1 -87.57 97.98 20.82
C MET A 1 -88.71 98.13 19.82
N ALA A 2 -89.33 97.04 19.35
CA ALA A 2 -90.52 97.12 18.50
C ALA A 2 -91.70 97.84 19.18
N ASN A 3 -91.99 97.51 20.45
CA ASN A 3 -93.09 98.13 21.20
C ASN A 3 -92.91 99.64 21.39
N MET A 4 -91.74 100.11 21.83
CA MET A 4 -91.40 101.53 21.93
C MET A 4 -91.50 102.29 20.60
N LEU A 5 -91.21 101.63 19.47
CA LEU A 5 -91.33 102.26 18.14
C LEU A 5 -92.81 102.42 17.75
N ASN A 6 -93.62 101.41 18.05
CA ASN A 6 -95.07 101.43 17.80
C ASN A 6 -95.76 102.49 18.69
N GLU A 7 -95.40 102.58 19.96
CA GLU A 7 -95.90 103.60 20.89
C GLU A 7 -95.59 105.02 20.38
N ASN A 8 -94.36 105.28 19.93
CA ASN A 8 -94.00 106.58 19.37
C ASN A 8 -94.71 106.89 18.06
N PHE A 9 -94.99 105.89 17.21
CA PHE A 9 -95.80 106.09 16.01
C PHE A 9 -97.26 106.39 16.31
N GLU A 10 -97.84 105.78 17.34
CA GLU A 10 -99.19 106.11 17.82
C GLU A 10 -99.27 107.52 18.39
N LEU A 11 -98.28 107.93 19.19
CA LEU A 11 -98.16 109.31 19.69
C LEU A 11 -98.02 110.32 18.54
N LEU A 12 -97.21 110.02 17.52
CA LEU A 12 -97.07 110.88 16.33
C LEU A 12 -98.39 110.96 15.54
N LYS A 13 -99.13 109.86 15.46
CA LYS A 13 -100.45 109.81 14.82
C LYS A 13 -101.45 110.68 15.58
N GLN A 14 -101.46 110.61 16.92
CA GLN A 14 -102.30 111.45 17.78
C GLN A 14 -101.92 112.94 17.64
N LEU A 15 -100.63 113.26 17.62
CA LEU A 15 -100.15 114.63 17.40
C LEU A 15 -100.56 115.17 16.03
N PHE A 16 -100.50 114.36 14.98
CA PHE A 16 -100.96 114.76 13.66
C PHE A 16 -102.47 114.99 13.58
N THR A 17 -103.28 114.14 14.23
CA THR A 17 -104.73 114.36 14.31
C THR A 17 -105.07 115.63 15.09
N ASP A 18 -104.32 115.90 16.17
CA ASP A 18 -104.50 117.10 16.97
C ASP A 18 -104.11 118.38 16.21
N CYS A 19 -103.00 118.35 15.45
CA CYS A 19 -102.60 119.46 14.57
C CYS A 19 -103.63 119.72 13.46
N LEU A 20 -104.25 118.66 12.92
CA LEU A 20 -105.31 118.78 11.92
C LEU A 20 -106.55 119.48 12.52
N ASN A 21 -106.95 119.06 13.73
CA ASN A 21 -108.09 119.65 14.44
C ASN A 21 -107.84 121.12 14.81
N ALA A 22 -106.64 121.46 15.28
CA ALA A 22 -106.26 122.84 15.61
C ALA A 22 -106.25 123.78 14.39
N LYS A 23 -105.97 123.25 13.18
CA LYS A 23 -105.97 124.03 11.94
C LYS A 23 -107.38 124.41 11.44
N ASN A 24 -108.42 123.69 11.86
CA ASN A 24 -109.80 123.90 11.41
C ASN A 24 -110.57 124.98 12.23
N ASN A 25 -110.06 125.44 13.38
CA ASN A 25 -110.69 126.46 14.24
C ASN A 25 -109.85 127.77 14.29
N ILE A 26 -110.47 128.92 14.01
CA ILE A 26 -109.77 130.18 13.60
C ILE A 26 -109.47 131.19 14.73
N LYS A 27 -109.76 130.92 16.01
CA LYS A 27 -109.45 131.89 17.09
C LYS A 27 -108.46 131.30 18.11
N ASP A 28 -107.25 131.89 18.15
CA ASP A 28 -106.09 131.63 19.03
C ASP A 28 -105.38 130.26 18.96
N THR A 29 -104.85 129.87 17.79
CA THR A 29 -104.22 128.55 17.60
C THR A 29 -102.77 128.53 17.05
N LYS A 30 -102.15 129.68 16.75
CA LYS A 30 -100.79 129.69 16.15
C LYS A 30 -99.68 129.22 17.10
N VAL A 31 -99.74 129.58 18.39
CA VAL A 31 -98.71 129.23 19.37
C VAL A 31 -98.76 127.73 19.74
N ASP A 32 -99.96 127.16 19.87
CA ASP A 32 -100.18 125.74 20.20
C ASP A 32 -99.76 124.81 19.03
N LEU A 33 -99.97 125.25 17.78
CA LEU A 33 -99.48 124.54 16.59
C LEU A 33 -97.94 124.44 16.54
N ASP A 34 -97.23 125.52 16.86
CA ASP A 34 -95.76 125.53 16.85
C ASP A 34 -95.17 124.64 17.97
N GLU A 35 -95.82 124.54 19.12
CA GLU A 35 -95.42 123.61 20.19
C GLU A 35 -95.65 122.15 19.82
N LYS A 36 -96.81 121.82 19.24
CA LYS A 36 -97.08 120.44 18.76
C LYS A 36 -96.17 120.03 17.60
N LEU A 37 -95.80 120.95 16.72
CA LEU A 37 -94.80 120.70 15.67
C LEU A 37 -93.40 120.43 16.26
N LYS A 38 -93.00 121.15 17.32
CA LYS A 38 -91.74 120.88 18.04
C LYS A 38 -91.75 119.49 18.66
N ILE A 39 -92.83 119.11 19.35
CA ILE A 39 -92.98 117.77 19.96
C ILE A 39 -92.93 116.68 18.89
N GLY A 40 -93.65 116.85 17.77
CA GLY A 40 -93.61 115.90 16.65
C GLY A 40 -92.21 115.78 16.02
N SER A 41 -91.47 116.89 15.93
CA SER A 41 -90.08 116.86 15.45
C SER A 41 -89.16 116.11 16.41
N LEU A 42 -89.39 116.23 17.72
CA LEU A 42 -88.65 115.51 18.76
C LEU A 42 -88.91 114.01 18.69
N GLU A 43 -90.17 113.60 18.47
CA GLU A 43 -90.52 112.19 18.28
C GLU A 43 -89.85 111.55 17.06
N PHE A 44 -89.74 112.29 15.95
CA PHE A 44 -88.95 111.82 14.80
C PHE A 44 -87.47 111.62 15.12
N VAL A 45 -86.88 112.42 16.02
CA VAL A 45 -85.51 112.22 16.50
C VAL A 45 -85.39 110.93 17.29
N VAL A 46 -86.36 110.61 18.15
CA VAL A 46 -86.40 109.36 18.92
C VAL A 46 -86.52 108.15 17.99
N ILE A 47 -87.43 108.19 17.01
CA ILE A 47 -87.58 107.11 16.01
C ILE A 47 -86.29 106.91 15.21
N LYS A 48 -85.63 108.00 14.78
CA LYS A 48 -84.31 107.92 14.12
C LYS A 48 -83.24 107.29 15.02
N LYS A 49 -83.25 107.59 16.33
CA LYS A 49 -82.34 106.99 17.31
C LYS A 49 -82.59 105.48 17.48
N ILE A 50 -83.85 105.06 17.60
CA ILE A 50 -84.21 103.63 17.69
C ILE A 50 -83.81 102.89 16.40
N ASN A 51 -84.06 103.47 15.22
CA ASN A 51 -83.63 102.88 13.94
C ASN A 51 -82.10 102.71 13.85
N ARG A 52 -81.32 103.69 14.34
CA ARG A 52 -79.86 103.56 14.43
C ARG A 52 -79.44 102.41 15.37
N LEU A 53 -80.10 102.27 16.52
CA LEU A 53 -79.84 101.18 17.47
C LEU A 53 -80.16 99.80 16.88
N VAL A 54 -81.26 99.67 16.13
CA VAL A 54 -81.61 98.41 15.43
C VAL A 54 -80.53 98.07 14.40
N LYS A 55 -80.12 99.04 13.57
CA LYS A 55 -79.03 98.84 12.60
C LYS A 55 -77.72 98.43 13.28
N TYR A 56 -77.40 99.04 14.43
CA TYR A 56 -76.23 98.68 15.23
C TYR A 56 -76.32 97.24 15.76
N LYS A 57 -77.46 96.83 16.34
CA LYS A 57 -77.64 95.44 16.81
C LYS A 57 -77.57 94.42 15.68
N VAL A 58 -78.17 94.71 14.53
CA VAL A 58 -78.09 93.83 13.36
C VAL A 58 -76.65 93.70 12.87
N ARG A 59 -75.90 94.82 12.84
CA ARG A 59 -74.49 94.80 12.49
C ARG A 59 -73.66 94.00 13.49
N SER A 60 -73.84 94.25 14.79
CA SER A 60 -73.14 93.54 15.86
C SER A 60 -73.42 92.03 15.84
N GLY A 61 -74.67 91.61 15.63
CA GLY A 61 -75.02 90.19 15.49
C GLY A 61 -74.42 89.55 14.23
N ARG A 62 -74.31 90.30 13.12
CA ARG A 62 -73.60 89.82 11.92
C ARG A 62 -72.10 89.67 12.16
N GLU A 63 -71.48 90.61 12.86
CA GLU A 63 -70.05 90.56 13.20
C GLU A 63 -69.75 89.38 14.15
N GLU A 64 -70.60 89.13 15.15
CA GLU A 64 -70.47 87.97 16.06
C GLU A 64 -70.65 86.64 15.33
N LEU A 65 -71.66 86.53 14.46
CA LEU A 65 -71.88 85.35 13.63
C LEU A 65 -70.69 85.11 12.68
N GLN A 66 -70.15 86.18 12.09
CA GLN A 66 -68.98 86.08 11.22
C GLN A 66 -67.74 85.63 12.00
N ALA A 67 -67.54 86.11 13.23
CA ALA A 67 -66.44 85.68 14.09
C ALA A 67 -66.54 84.18 14.43
N GLN A 68 -67.73 83.70 14.83
CA GLN A 68 -67.95 82.28 15.10
C GLN A 68 -67.75 81.43 13.85
N LYS A 69 -68.22 81.90 12.68
CA LYS A 69 -68.01 81.23 11.40
C LYS A 69 -66.51 81.09 11.08
N THR A 70 -65.73 82.15 11.25
CA THR A 70 -64.27 82.09 11.01
C THR A 70 -63.56 81.11 11.94
N LEU A 71 -63.98 81.01 13.21
CA LEU A 71 -63.42 80.05 14.16
C LEU A 71 -63.72 78.60 13.73
N VAL A 72 -64.96 78.33 13.31
CA VAL A 72 -65.37 77.02 12.79
C VAL A 72 -64.57 76.66 11.52
N ASP A 73 -64.37 77.62 10.62
CA ASP A 73 -63.58 77.43 9.41
C ASP A 73 -62.10 77.10 9.74
N CYS A 74 -61.49 77.80 10.71
CA CYS A 74 -60.14 77.50 11.20
C CYS A 74 -60.03 76.08 11.79
N ASN A 75 -60.99 75.69 12.63
CA ASN A 75 -61.01 74.34 13.23
C ASN A 75 -61.21 73.25 12.17
N ARG A 76 -62.06 73.50 11.17
CA ARG A 76 -62.27 72.59 10.04
C ARG A 76 -61.01 72.43 9.20
N LEU A 77 -60.25 73.51 8.99
CA LEU A 77 -58.96 73.44 8.31
C LEU A 77 -57.93 72.64 9.11
N HIS A 78 -57.87 72.83 10.43
CA HIS A 78 -56.99 72.05 11.30
C HIS A 78 -57.31 70.56 11.28
N LEU A 79 -58.61 70.21 11.39
CA LEU A 79 -59.06 68.82 11.27
C LEU A 79 -58.67 68.22 9.91
N GLN A 80 -58.78 68.99 8.84
CA GLN A 80 -58.43 68.52 7.51
C GLN A 80 -56.92 68.26 7.36
N ASN A 81 -56.07 69.09 7.95
CA ASN A 81 -54.62 68.85 8.02
C ASN A 81 -54.31 67.53 8.75
N LEU A 82 -54.93 67.28 9.91
CA LEU A 82 -54.74 66.04 10.66
C LEU A 82 -55.24 64.81 9.87
N LEU A 83 -56.36 64.93 9.17
CA LEU A 83 -56.85 63.85 8.30
C LEU A 83 -55.90 63.55 7.14
N TYR A 84 -55.23 64.57 6.60
CA TYR A 84 -54.18 64.36 5.60
C TYR A 84 -52.98 63.62 6.18
N GLU A 85 -52.51 64.01 7.37
CA GLU A 85 -51.39 63.36 8.05
C GLU A 85 -51.68 61.89 8.35
N VAL A 86 -52.86 61.60 8.92
CA VAL A 86 -53.29 60.22 9.18
C VAL A 86 -53.35 59.39 7.89
N ASN A 87 -53.85 59.97 6.79
CA ASN A 87 -53.89 59.27 5.51
C ASN A 87 -52.50 59.06 4.91
N TYR A 88 -51.60 60.03 5.06
CA TYR A 88 -50.21 59.90 4.65
C TYR A 88 -49.53 58.75 5.41
N LEU A 89 -49.59 58.76 6.74
CA LEU A 89 -49.02 57.70 7.58
C LEU A 89 -49.62 56.33 7.28
N LYS A 90 -50.93 56.24 7.04
CA LYS A 90 -51.56 54.97 6.63
C LYS A 90 -51.05 54.46 5.28
N ARG A 91 -50.78 55.36 4.32
CA ARG A 91 -50.19 54.97 3.03
C ARG A 91 -48.74 54.52 3.20
N GLU A 92 -47.99 55.20 4.05
CA GLU A 92 -46.59 54.88 4.33
C GLU A 92 -46.46 53.53 5.06
N ILE A 93 -47.30 53.27 6.07
CA ILE A 93 -47.38 51.95 6.72
C ILE A 93 -47.70 50.85 5.70
N LYS A 94 -48.69 51.07 4.82
CA LYS A 94 -49.01 50.13 3.73
C LYS A 94 -47.84 49.95 2.75
N HIS A 95 -47.03 50.99 2.56
CA HIS A 95 -45.83 50.92 1.74
C HIS A 95 -44.75 50.07 2.43
N CYS A 96 -44.51 50.28 3.72
CA CYS A 96 -43.57 49.47 4.51
C CYS A 96 -43.98 47.98 4.56
N TYR A 97 -45.28 47.67 4.65
CA TYR A 97 -45.76 46.28 4.58
C TYR A 97 -45.57 45.61 3.22
N ARG A 98 -45.33 46.38 2.15
CA ARG A 98 -45.01 45.84 0.83
C ARG A 98 -43.52 45.56 0.64
N PHE A 99 -42.71 45.82 1.66
CA PHE A 99 -41.30 45.44 1.62
C PHE A 99 -41.20 43.91 1.53
N LYS A 100 -40.63 43.44 0.43
CA LYS A 100 -40.25 42.05 0.23
C LYS A 100 -38.74 41.97 0.34
N SER A 101 -38.23 41.02 1.11
CA SER A 101 -36.80 40.76 1.14
C SER A 101 -36.40 39.95 -0.10
N GLN A 102 -35.20 40.22 -0.64
CA GLN A 102 -34.67 39.50 -1.80
C GLN A 102 -34.50 37.99 -1.55
N ASP A 103 -34.49 37.57 -0.29
CA ASP A 103 -34.38 36.16 0.09
C ASP A 103 -35.62 35.33 -0.29
N GLU A 104 -36.77 35.97 -0.60
CA GLU A 104 -37.98 35.26 -1.05
C GLU A 104 -37.84 34.66 -2.45
N ASP A 105 -36.93 35.18 -3.28
CA ASP A 105 -36.71 34.72 -4.65
C ASP A 105 -35.67 33.58 -4.73
N ILE A 106 -35.08 33.20 -3.59
CA ILE A 106 -34.03 32.19 -3.54
C ILE A 106 -34.67 30.83 -3.21
N ASP A 107 -34.60 29.88 -4.14
CA ASP A 107 -35.04 28.50 -3.88
C ASP A 107 -34.18 27.87 -2.77
N ILE A 108 -34.84 27.52 -1.68
CA ILE A 108 -34.24 27.00 -0.46
C ILE A 108 -34.03 25.49 -0.61
N TYR A 109 -32.78 25.06 -0.76
CA TYR A 109 -32.42 23.64 -0.70
C TYR A 109 -31.75 23.35 0.65
N GLU A 110 -32.53 22.86 1.60
CA GLU A 110 -32.01 22.19 2.77
C GLU A 110 -32.48 20.73 2.77
N GLN A 111 -31.53 19.83 2.96
CA GLN A 111 -31.77 18.43 3.25
C GLN A 111 -32.56 18.39 4.57
N ARG A 112 -33.84 17.95 4.50
CA ARG A 112 -34.78 17.90 5.62
C ARG A 112 -34.08 17.35 6.88
N ILE A 113 -33.79 18.24 7.83
CA ILE A 113 -33.68 17.86 9.22
C ILE A 113 -35.11 17.83 9.72
N ASP A 114 -35.58 16.64 10.09
CA ASP A 114 -36.93 16.45 10.59
C ASP A 114 -37.25 17.42 11.74
N SER A 115 -38.45 18.00 11.66
CA SER A 115 -39.22 18.59 12.77
C SER A 115 -38.74 19.89 13.42
N VAL A 116 -38.99 21.04 12.76
CA VAL A 116 -39.50 22.22 13.48
C VAL A 116 -40.58 22.90 12.63
N PRO A 117 -41.82 23.05 13.13
CA PRO A 117 -42.87 23.78 12.41
C PRO A 117 -42.47 25.26 12.23
N GLU A 118 -42.54 25.76 11.00
CA GLU A 118 -42.07 27.07 10.51
C GLU A 118 -42.70 28.30 11.22
N SER A 119 -43.62 28.09 12.16
CA SER A 119 -44.46 29.15 12.72
C SER A 119 -43.88 29.95 13.89
N LYS A 120 -42.64 29.71 14.35
CA LYS A 120 -41.98 30.52 15.42
C LYS A 120 -40.45 30.53 15.36
N LEU A 121 -39.83 30.76 14.19
CA LEU A 121 -38.38 30.98 14.14
C LEU A 121 -38.06 32.44 14.50
N SER A 122 -37.17 32.64 15.47
CA SER A 122 -36.64 33.96 15.78
C SER A 122 -35.90 34.50 14.55
N HIS A 123 -35.89 35.82 14.34
CA HIS A 123 -35.12 36.45 13.24
C HIS A 123 -33.65 35.98 13.22
N LYS A 124 -33.09 35.69 14.40
CA LYS A 124 -31.75 35.13 14.56
C LYS A 124 -31.62 33.74 13.94
N ASP A 125 -32.55 32.83 14.22
CA ASP A 125 -32.55 31.47 13.67
C ASP A 125 -32.67 31.50 12.14
N ARG A 126 -33.40 32.48 11.59
CA ARG A 126 -33.50 32.71 10.13
C ARG A 126 -32.17 33.19 9.54
N ILE A 127 -31.45 34.10 10.20
CA ILE A 127 -30.11 34.52 9.76
C ILE A 127 -29.12 33.36 9.81
N GLU A 128 -29.09 32.61 10.90
CA GLU A 128 -28.18 31.46 11.06
C GLU A 128 -28.44 30.39 9.98
N ARG A 129 -29.70 30.19 9.59
CA ARG A 129 -30.07 29.33 8.47
C ARG A 129 -29.50 29.86 7.15
N LEU A 130 -29.67 31.14 6.84
CA LEU A 130 -29.14 31.76 5.62
C LEU A 130 -27.61 31.73 5.57
N GLU A 131 -26.92 31.92 6.70
CA GLU A 131 -25.46 31.80 6.79
C GLU A 131 -25.00 30.38 6.52
N ARG A 132 -25.69 29.37 7.08
CA ARG A 132 -25.41 27.95 6.81
C ARG A 132 -25.59 27.62 5.33
N GLU A 133 -26.67 28.10 4.72
CA GLU A 133 -26.93 27.89 3.29
C GLU A 133 -25.87 28.58 2.41
N LEU A 134 -25.51 29.82 2.73
CA LEU A 134 -24.47 30.57 2.02
C LEU A 134 -23.13 29.81 2.08
N ASN A 135 -22.76 29.32 3.27
CA ASN A 135 -21.56 28.52 3.45
C ASN A 135 -21.61 27.21 2.67
N LEU A 136 -22.78 26.56 2.61
CA LEU A 136 -23.00 25.35 1.82
C LEU A 136 -22.84 25.64 0.32
N ARG A 137 -23.45 26.72 -0.20
CA ARG A 137 -23.33 27.12 -1.61
C ARG A 137 -21.89 27.47 -1.98
N LYS A 138 -21.16 28.16 -1.10
CA LYS A 138 -19.72 28.42 -1.28
C LYS A 138 -18.94 27.12 -1.37
N LYS A 139 -19.16 26.19 -0.44
CA LYS A 139 -18.49 24.88 -0.45
C LYS A 139 -18.79 24.07 -1.71
N LEU A 140 -20.06 24.00 -2.12
CA LEU A 140 -20.46 23.32 -3.36
C LEU A 140 -19.84 24.01 -4.59
N SER A 141 -19.77 25.33 -4.61
CA SER A 141 -19.11 26.07 -5.70
C SER A 141 -17.62 25.76 -5.75
N ASP A 142 -16.94 25.69 -4.60
CA ASP A 142 -15.52 25.33 -4.52
C ASP A 142 -15.27 23.90 -4.98
N ASP A 143 -16.13 22.96 -4.56
CA ASP A 143 -16.04 21.55 -4.95
C ASP A 143 -16.35 21.37 -6.45
N CYS A 144 -17.34 22.08 -7.00
CA CYS A 144 -17.59 22.15 -8.45
C CYS A 144 -16.37 22.69 -9.19
N ASN A 145 -15.74 23.76 -8.71
CA ASN A 145 -14.55 24.34 -9.33
C ASN A 145 -13.36 23.36 -9.30
N LYS A 146 -13.14 22.65 -8.20
CA LYS A 146 -12.12 21.59 -8.09
C LYS A 146 -12.38 20.47 -9.09
N LEU A 147 -13.60 19.95 -9.15
CA LEU A 147 -13.99 18.89 -10.10
C LEU A 147 -13.83 19.35 -11.55
N LEU A 148 -14.10 20.61 -11.85
CA LEU A 148 -13.92 21.17 -13.19
C LEU A 148 -12.43 21.26 -13.55
N ASN A 149 -11.58 21.65 -12.61
CA ASN A 149 -10.13 21.65 -12.78
C ASN A 149 -9.58 20.22 -12.97
N ASP A 150 -9.99 19.26 -12.14
CA ASP A 150 -9.57 17.87 -12.26
C ASP A 150 -10.01 17.27 -13.60
N LYS A 151 -11.26 17.56 -14.02
CA LYS A 151 -11.76 17.18 -15.36
C LYS A 151 -10.87 17.76 -16.46
N ASN A 152 -10.51 19.03 -16.38
CA ASN A 152 -9.63 19.67 -17.38
C ASN A 152 -8.22 19.06 -17.38
N MET A 153 -7.65 18.75 -16.20
CA MET A 153 -6.34 18.10 -16.11
C MET A 153 -6.36 16.69 -16.72
N VAL A 154 -7.37 15.89 -16.40
CA VAL A 154 -7.56 14.56 -16.98
C VAL A 154 -7.78 14.65 -18.49
N PHE A 155 -8.58 15.62 -18.95
CA PHE A 155 -8.81 15.84 -20.38
C PHE A 155 -7.50 16.18 -21.13
N ASN A 156 -6.67 17.06 -20.57
CA ASN A 156 -5.36 17.38 -21.13
C ASN A 156 -4.43 16.15 -21.16
N GLN A 157 -4.42 15.34 -20.10
CA GLN A 157 -3.65 14.09 -20.09
C GLN A 157 -4.13 13.09 -21.15
N ILE A 158 -5.45 13.00 -21.38
CA ILE A 158 -6.03 12.17 -22.44
C ILE A 158 -5.56 12.67 -23.81
N ILE A 159 -5.60 13.98 -24.06
CA ILE A 159 -5.12 14.56 -25.33
C ILE A 159 -3.65 14.20 -25.56
N VAL A 160 -2.77 14.46 -24.59
CA VAL A 160 -1.34 14.14 -24.71
C VAL A 160 -1.12 12.65 -24.98
N LYS A 161 -1.85 11.76 -24.28
CA LYS A 161 -1.78 10.32 -24.52
C LYS A 161 -2.29 9.93 -25.91
N MET A 162 -3.37 10.56 -26.40
CA MET A 162 -3.90 10.34 -27.74
C MET A 162 -2.92 10.82 -28.82
N GLU A 163 -2.29 11.98 -28.65
CA GLU A 163 -1.27 12.50 -29.56
C GLU A 163 -0.05 11.56 -29.62
N ASN A 164 0.43 11.11 -28.46
CA ASN A 164 1.52 10.13 -28.36
C ASN A 164 1.15 8.81 -29.02
N LEU A 165 -0.06 8.27 -28.78
CA LEU A 165 -0.54 7.06 -29.44
C LEU A 165 -0.71 7.26 -30.96
N SER A 166 -1.18 8.43 -31.40
CA SER A 166 -1.34 8.73 -32.82
C SER A 166 -0.01 8.80 -33.55
N THR A 167 1.06 9.20 -32.85
CA THR A 167 2.44 9.23 -33.38
C THR A 167 3.09 7.85 -33.32
N PHE A 168 2.87 7.08 -32.24
CA PHE A 168 3.56 5.81 -31.99
C PHE A 168 2.89 4.61 -32.67
N ALA A 169 1.57 4.61 -32.84
CA ALA A 169 0.85 3.54 -33.54
C ALA A 169 1.32 3.34 -35.00
N PRO A 170 1.51 4.38 -35.84
CA PRO A 170 2.00 4.20 -37.21
C PRO A 170 3.46 3.74 -37.26
N SER A 171 4.33 4.17 -36.34
CA SER A 171 5.73 3.69 -36.29
C SER A 171 5.79 2.22 -35.91
N LEU A 172 4.98 1.76 -34.94
CA LEU A 172 4.85 0.34 -34.61
C LEU A 172 4.29 -0.50 -35.76
N ARG A 173 3.25 -0.01 -36.46
CA ARG A 173 2.72 -0.70 -37.65
C ARG A 173 3.77 -0.82 -38.76
N THR A 174 4.58 0.22 -38.95
CA THR A 174 5.67 0.21 -39.93
C THR A 174 6.75 -0.81 -39.55
N LEU A 175 7.14 -0.87 -38.28
CA LEU A 175 8.09 -1.85 -37.76
C LEU A 175 7.55 -3.29 -37.87
N LEU A 176 6.28 -3.50 -37.53
CA LEU A 176 5.62 -4.80 -37.64
C LEU A 176 5.55 -5.25 -39.11
N LYS A 177 5.18 -4.35 -40.04
CA LYS A 177 5.19 -4.64 -41.47
C LYS A 177 6.61 -4.96 -41.98
N ALA A 178 7.63 -4.28 -41.46
CA ALA A 178 9.02 -4.53 -41.82
C ALA A 178 9.57 -5.86 -41.27
N THR A 179 9.07 -6.34 -40.12
CA THR A 179 9.54 -7.58 -39.49
C THR A 179 8.83 -8.85 -39.98
N ARG A 180 7.64 -8.75 -40.57
CA ARG A 180 6.89 -9.90 -41.12
C ARG A 180 7.65 -10.78 -42.12
N PRO A 181 8.35 -10.24 -43.14
CA PRO A 181 9.08 -11.06 -44.10
C PRO A 181 10.17 -11.92 -43.44
N LEU A 182 10.79 -11.39 -42.38
CA LEU A 182 11.80 -12.10 -41.60
C LEU A 182 11.16 -13.21 -40.72
N GLN A 183 9.99 -12.94 -40.15
CA GLN A 183 9.24 -13.93 -39.36
C GLN A 183 8.78 -15.11 -40.21
N GLU A 184 8.31 -14.83 -41.43
CA GLU A 184 7.93 -15.85 -42.40
C GLU A 184 9.13 -16.68 -42.86
N ALA A 185 10.28 -16.04 -43.11
CA ALA A 185 11.52 -16.72 -43.47
C ALA A 185 12.07 -17.63 -42.35
N LEU A 186 11.91 -17.22 -41.09
CA LEU A 186 12.36 -17.97 -39.91
C LEU A 186 11.29 -18.92 -39.33
N GLN A 187 10.09 -18.96 -39.91
CA GLN A 187 8.94 -19.74 -39.44
C GLN A 187 8.60 -19.49 -37.95
N MET A 188 8.73 -18.25 -37.48
CA MET A 188 8.44 -17.86 -36.09
C MET A 188 7.10 -17.12 -35.99
N PRO A 189 6.00 -17.76 -35.53
CA PRO A 189 4.70 -17.10 -35.38
C PRO A 189 4.65 -16.28 -34.07
N ILE A 190 5.44 -15.21 -34.02
CA ILE A 190 5.57 -14.33 -32.84
C ILE A 190 4.22 -13.69 -32.48
N GLU A 191 3.43 -13.26 -33.48
CA GLU A 191 2.11 -12.63 -33.31
C GLU A 191 1.07 -13.55 -32.65
N GLN A 192 1.16 -14.87 -32.84
CA GLN A 192 0.23 -15.85 -32.25
C GLN A 192 0.57 -16.13 -30.78
N LYS A 193 1.86 -16.16 -30.44
CA LYS A 193 2.32 -16.33 -29.04
C LYS A 193 1.95 -15.10 -28.19
N TRP A 194 2.02 -13.89 -28.75
CA TRP A 194 1.70 -12.66 -28.02
C TRP A 194 0.25 -12.56 -27.54
N LYS A 195 -0.73 -13.12 -28.28
CA LYS A 195 -2.14 -13.09 -27.87
C LYS A 195 -2.48 -13.99 -26.67
N LEU A 196 -1.65 -15.00 -26.37
CA LEU A 196 -1.88 -15.94 -25.28
C LEU A 196 -1.33 -15.45 -23.94
N GLU A 197 -0.54 -14.37 -23.92
CA GLU A 197 0.23 -13.90 -22.77
C GLU A 197 -0.29 -12.55 -22.22
N GLN A 198 -1.61 -12.30 -22.22
CA GLN A 198 -2.19 -11.01 -21.78
C GLN A 198 -1.78 -10.61 -20.34
N LYS A 199 -1.58 -11.59 -19.45
CA LYS A 199 -1.08 -11.38 -18.08
C LYS A 199 0.38 -10.89 -18.03
N VAL A 200 1.19 -11.22 -19.04
CA VAL A 200 2.61 -10.84 -19.11
C VAL A 200 2.75 -9.35 -19.42
N HIS A 201 1.82 -8.76 -20.18
CA HIS A 201 1.82 -7.32 -20.47
C HIS A 201 1.61 -6.45 -19.24
N MET A 202 0.95 -7.00 -18.22
CA MET A 202 0.64 -6.30 -16.99
C MET A 202 1.76 -6.42 -15.95
N LEU A 203 2.86 -7.13 -16.27
CA LEU A 203 4.01 -7.26 -15.39
C LEU A 203 4.80 -5.94 -15.30
N PRO A 204 5.39 -5.64 -14.11
CA PRO A 204 6.38 -4.59 -13.97
C PRO A 204 7.56 -4.79 -14.92
N GLU A 205 8.14 -3.71 -15.42
CA GLU A 205 9.27 -3.74 -16.37
C GLU A 205 10.43 -4.68 -15.94
N PRO A 206 10.88 -4.70 -14.67
CA PRO A 206 11.95 -5.62 -14.24
C PRO A 206 11.54 -7.09 -14.31
N LEU A 207 10.28 -7.40 -13.97
CA LEU A 207 9.75 -8.77 -14.06
C LEU A 207 9.50 -9.17 -15.52
N TYR A 208 9.06 -8.23 -16.37
CA TYR A 208 8.88 -8.50 -17.79
C TYR A 208 10.20 -8.85 -18.47
N LEU A 209 11.29 -8.11 -18.18
CA LEU A 209 12.61 -8.41 -18.71
C LEU A 209 13.10 -9.80 -18.26
N ALA A 210 12.93 -10.11 -16.97
CA ALA A 210 13.25 -11.42 -16.41
C ALA A 210 12.45 -12.54 -17.09
N TYR A 211 11.13 -12.33 -17.28
CA TYR A 211 10.24 -13.28 -17.95
C TYR A 211 10.71 -13.57 -19.38
N VAL A 212 11.01 -12.55 -20.18
CA VAL A 212 11.46 -12.71 -21.57
C VAL A 212 12.75 -13.53 -21.65
N ASN A 213 13.72 -13.25 -20.77
CA ASN A 213 14.99 -13.97 -20.75
C ASN A 213 14.81 -15.43 -20.28
N LEU A 214 14.03 -15.66 -19.23
CA LEU A 214 13.76 -17.01 -18.73
C LEU A 214 12.95 -17.84 -19.73
N ARG A 215 11.95 -17.25 -20.38
CA ARG A 215 11.13 -17.89 -21.42
C ARG A 215 11.97 -18.28 -22.64
N ALA A 216 12.97 -17.47 -22.98
CA ALA A 216 13.93 -17.81 -24.04
C ALA A 216 14.78 -19.03 -23.65
N ILE A 217 15.25 -19.11 -22.39
CA ILE A 217 16.04 -20.25 -21.90
C ILE A 217 15.18 -21.52 -21.79
N GLU A 218 13.93 -21.39 -21.34
CA GLU A 218 12.96 -22.50 -21.25
C GLU A 218 12.78 -23.18 -22.62
N GLN A 219 12.64 -22.39 -23.69
CA GLN A 219 12.50 -22.89 -25.05
C GLN A 219 13.77 -23.55 -25.61
N LEU A 220 14.94 -23.16 -25.12
CA LEU A 220 16.24 -23.64 -25.61
C LEU A 220 16.74 -24.88 -24.86
N GLU A 221 16.72 -24.84 -23.53
CA GLU A 221 17.39 -25.84 -22.68
C GLU A 221 16.43 -26.85 -22.04
N GLY A 222 15.15 -26.49 -21.86
CA GLY A 222 14.12 -27.34 -21.24
C GLY A 222 14.38 -27.73 -19.77
N GLY A 223 13.33 -28.17 -19.08
CA GLY A 223 13.42 -28.69 -17.70
C GLY A 223 13.16 -27.68 -16.57
N PHE A 224 12.52 -26.55 -16.90
CA PHE A 224 11.80 -25.73 -15.93
C PHE A 224 10.59 -25.10 -16.60
N ASP A 225 9.50 -24.91 -15.85
CA ASP A 225 8.27 -24.28 -16.33
C ASP A 225 8.14 -22.87 -15.75
N LEU A 226 7.84 -21.90 -16.60
CA LEU A 226 7.64 -20.50 -16.21
C LEU A 226 6.14 -20.17 -16.13
N VAL A 227 5.67 -19.71 -14.97
CA VAL A 227 4.27 -19.35 -14.75
C VAL A 227 4.18 -17.95 -14.12
N VAL A 228 3.32 -17.09 -14.69
CA VAL A 228 2.96 -15.81 -14.07
C VAL A 228 1.82 -16.05 -13.08
N LEU A 229 2.04 -15.73 -11.81
CA LEU A 229 1.05 -15.82 -10.75
C LEU A 229 0.42 -14.45 -10.50
N GLY A 230 -0.90 -14.44 -10.29
CA GLY A 230 -1.68 -13.27 -9.91
C GLY A 230 -2.99 -13.13 -10.69
N GLN A 231 -3.93 -12.38 -10.11
CA GLN A 231 -5.25 -12.10 -10.70
C GLN A 231 -5.30 -10.69 -11.30
N GLU A 232 -6.02 -10.54 -12.41
CA GLU A 232 -6.16 -9.25 -13.09
C GLU A 232 -6.94 -8.23 -12.25
N ASP A 233 -7.90 -8.71 -11.44
CA ASP A 233 -8.74 -7.84 -10.62
C ASP A 233 -7.97 -7.27 -9.43
N GLU A 234 -7.10 -8.07 -8.80
CA GLU A 234 -6.17 -7.59 -7.75
C GLU A 234 -5.24 -6.50 -8.29
N LEU A 235 -4.78 -6.62 -9.54
CA LEU A 235 -3.96 -5.60 -10.18
C LEU A 235 -4.71 -4.29 -10.42
N LYS A 236 -5.95 -4.35 -10.95
CA LYS A 236 -6.77 -3.14 -11.16
C LYS A 236 -7.05 -2.43 -9.84
N THR A 237 -7.34 -3.17 -8.77
CA THR A 237 -7.55 -2.57 -7.44
C THR A 237 -6.26 -1.97 -6.88
N TYR A 238 -5.10 -2.59 -7.14
CA TYR A 238 -3.80 -2.05 -6.76
C TYR A 238 -3.48 -0.76 -7.52
N GLU A 239 -3.76 -0.68 -8.82
CA GLU A 239 -3.57 0.54 -9.62
C GLU A 239 -4.50 1.68 -9.19
N MET A 240 -5.77 1.37 -8.88
CA MET A 240 -6.71 2.34 -8.32
C MET A 240 -6.19 2.90 -6.98
N LYS A 241 -5.77 2.01 -6.07
CA LYS A 241 -5.17 2.41 -4.79
C LYS A 241 -3.89 3.21 -4.97
N LYS A 242 -3.01 2.85 -5.92
CA LYS A 242 -1.79 3.61 -6.21
C LYS A 242 -2.10 5.05 -6.65
N ASN A 243 -3.17 5.25 -7.42
CA ASN A 243 -3.58 6.58 -7.88
C ASN A 243 -4.25 7.40 -6.75
N GLU A 244 -5.01 6.75 -5.87
CA GLU A 244 -5.64 7.39 -4.69
C GLU A 244 -4.63 7.71 -3.56
N THR A 245 -3.63 6.86 -3.35
CA THR A 245 -2.61 6.97 -2.28
C THR A 245 -1.49 7.98 -2.56
N SER A 246 -1.58 8.75 -3.66
CA SER A 246 -0.83 9.99 -3.86
C SER A 246 -0.90 10.94 -2.64
N SER A 247 -1.86 10.73 -1.73
CA SER A 247 -2.17 11.61 -0.63
C SER A 247 -1.66 11.21 0.76
N LEU A 248 -1.41 9.95 1.17
CA LEU A 248 -0.98 9.64 2.55
C LEU A 248 -0.19 8.33 2.77
N GLN A 249 0.97 8.51 3.44
CA GLN A 249 1.66 7.77 4.51
C GLN A 249 1.13 6.42 5.07
N ASP A 250 0.55 5.52 4.28
CA ASP A 250 0.25 4.17 4.75
C ASP A 250 1.51 3.27 4.75
N GLN A 251 2.12 3.08 5.93
CA GLN A 251 3.23 2.15 6.14
C GLN A 251 2.91 0.71 5.70
N SER A 252 1.63 0.35 5.65
CA SER A 252 1.14 -0.94 5.19
C SER A 252 1.23 -1.10 3.66
N PHE A 253 1.04 -0.02 2.89
CA PHE A 253 1.16 -0.03 1.43
C PHE A 253 2.63 -0.04 0.99
N PHE A 254 3.53 0.55 1.80
CA PHE A 254 4.96 0.63 1.49
C PHE A 254 5.65 -0.73 1.27
N LEU A 255 5.21 -1.77 1.99
CA LEU A 255 5.74 -3.14 1.88
C LEU A 255 4.85 -4.08 1.06
N GLN A 256 3.79 -3.59 0.41
CA GLN A 256 2.96 -4.46 -0.40
C GLN A 256 3.70 -4.86 -1.68
N PRO A 257 3.84 -6.17 -1.95
CA PRO A 257 4.38 -6.64 -3.21
C PRO A 257 3.41 -6.30 -4.33
N HIS A 258 3.95 -6.23 -5.54
CA HIS A 258 3.17 -6.21 -6.75
C HIS A 258 2.30 -7.49 -6.83
N PRO A 259 1.01 -7.37 -7.17
CA PRO A 259 0.08 -8.51 -7.16
C PRO A 259 0.41 -9.58 -8.22
N LEU A 260 1.13 -9.20 -9.27
CA LEU A 260 1.73 -10.16 -10.20
C LEU A 260 3.14 -10.53 -9.77
N SER A 261 3.41 -11.83 -9.71
CA SER A 261 4.71 -12.43 -9.39
C SER A 261 5.09 -13.50 -10.42
N LEU A 262 6.38 -13.79 -10.53
CA LEU A 262 6.87 -14.86 -11.40
C LEU A 262 7.12 -16.12 -10.58
N GLN A 263 6.68 -17.27 -11.07
CA GLN A 263 7.01 -18.56 -10.51
C GLN A 263 7.81 -19.37 -11.53
N ILE A 264 8.99 -19.82 -11.11
CA ILE A 264 9.87 -20.70 -11.88
C ILE A 264 9.82 -22.07 -11.22
N LYS A 265 9.31 -23.07 -11.94
CA LYS A 265 9.21 -24.45 -11.43
C LYS A 265 10.31 -25.31 -12.05
N PHE A 266 11.20 -25.85 -11.24
CA PHE A 266 12.23 -26.79 -11.68
C PHE A 266 11.77 -28.22 -11.41
N THR A 267 11.74 -29.05 -12.45
CA THR A 267 11.43 -30.49 -12.37
C THR A 267 12.62 -31.29 -12.88
N ASP A 268 12.95 -32.41 -12.22
CA ASP A 268 13.98 -33.33 -12.71
C ASP A 268 13.33 -34.59 -13.28
N ALA A 269 13.84 -35.07 -14.41
CA ALA A 269 13.29 -36.23 -15.12
C ALA A 269 13.38 -37.53 -14.30
N CYS A 270 14.39 -37.62 -13.42
CA CYS A 270 14.60 -38.77 -12.52
C CYS A 270 13.66 -38.76 -11.30
N PHE A 271 13.13 -37.60 -10.92
CA PHE A 271 12.29 -37.40 -9.73
C PHE A 271 11.04 -36.61 -10.10
N ALA A 272 10.21 -37.19 -10.98
CA ALA A 272 9.11 -36.48 -11.65
C ALA A 272 8.07 -35.82 -10.70
N ASN A 273 7.99 -36.25 -9.44
CA ASN A 273 7.03 -35.72 -8.47
C ASN A 273 7.63 -34.67 -7.50
N ASP A 274 8.95 -34.49 -7.46
CA ASP A 274 9.61 -33.52 -6.60
C ASP A 274 9.98 -32.28 -7.41
N TYR A 275 9.57 -31.10 -6.95
CA TYR A 275 9.83 -29.84 -7.67
C TYR A 275 10.17 -28.68 -6.75
N ILE A 276 11.02 -27.79 -7.24
CA ILE A 276 11.25 -26.47 -6.63
C ILE A 276 10.39 -25.44 -7.33
N ALA A 277 9.68 -24.62 -6.56
CA ALA A 277 9.05 -23.41 -7.03
C ALA A 277 9.78 -22.18 -6.49
N VAL A 278 10.51 -21.47 -7.36
CA VAL A 278 11.09 -20.16 -7.03
C VAL A 278 10.08 -19.08 -7.40
N LYS A 279 9.52 -18.39 -6.39
CA LYS A 279 8.62 -17.25 -6.55
C LYS A 279 9.41 -15.95 -6.45
N VAL A 280 9.26 -15.09 -7.45
CA VAL A 280 9.93 -13.80 -7.56
C VAL A 280 8.87 -12.70 -7.45
N TYR A 281 9.01 -11.86 -6.43
CA TYR A 281 8.11 -10.74 -6.16
C TYR A 281 8.81 -9.40 -6.45
N TYR A 282 8.03 -8.38 -6.79
CA TYR A 282 8.53 -7.02 -7.01
C TYR A 282 7.92 -6.06 -5.99
N LEU A 283 8.73 -5.26 -5.32
CA LEU A 283 8.31 -4.20 -4.41
C LEU A 283 8.47 -2.86 -5.13
N PRO A 284 7.40 -2.27 -5.68
CA PRO A 284 7.49 -1.11 -6.57
C PRO A 284 7.95 0.17 -5.86
N LEU A 285 7.65 0.33 -4.57
CA LEU A 285 8.04 1.52 -3.79
C LEU A 285 9.51 1.48 -3.34
N LEU A 286 10.09 0.28 -3.27
CA LEU A 286 11.50 0.06 -2.94
C LEU A 286 12.36 -0.20 -4.18
N GLU A 287 11.72 -0.40 -5.35
CA GLU A 287 12.36 -0.83 -6.60
C GLU A 287 13.21 -2.11 -6.45
N ILE A 288 12.82 -2.97 -5.52
CA ILE A 288 13.54 -4.19 -5.16
C ILE A 288 12.74 -5.41 -5.62
N VAL A 289 13.47 -6.39 -6.13
CA VAL A 289 12.94 -7.72 -6.41
C VAL A 289 13.36 -8.67 -5.29
N THR A 290 12.43 -9.47 -4.78
CA THR A 290 12.66 -10.48 -3.74
C THR A 290 12.39 -11.88 -4.26
N GLY A 291 13.16 -12.86 -3.78
CA GLY A 291 13.03 -14.26 -4.16
C GLY A 291 12.67 -15.14 -2.97
N TYR A 292 11.61 -15.92 -3.11
CA TYR A 292 11.17 -16.94 -2.16
C TYR A 292 11.23 -18.32 -2.83
N CYS A 293 11.65 -19.33 -2.08
CA CYS A 293 11.78 -20.70 -2.59
C CYS A 293 10.85 -21.63 -1.81
N GLU A 294 9.96 -22.30 -2.51
CA GLU A 294 9.12 -23.37 -1.98
C GLU A 294 9.61 -24.70 -2.54
N ILE A 295 9.78 -25.69 -1.67
CA ILE A 295 10.25 -27.01 -2.05
C ILE A 295 9.13 -28.00 -1.76
N TYR A 296 8.73 -28.73 -2.79
CA TYR A 296 7.68 -29.73 -2.70
C TYR A 296 8.30 -31.12 -2.87
N LEU A 297 8.21 -31.93 -1.82
CA LEU A 297 8.65 -33.32 -1.79
C LEU A 297 7.41 -34.22 -1.61
N ASN A 298 7.33 -35.30 -2.37
CA ASN A 298 6.14 -36.16 -2.45
C ASN A 298 5.86 -36.99 -1.17
N GLU A 299 6.85 -37.17 -0.30
CA GLU A 299 6.71 -37.96 0.93
C GLU A 299 6.38 -37.05 2.13
N ASN A 300 5.19 -37.27 2.72
CA ASN A 300 4.58 -36.49 3.81
C ASN A 300 5.35 -36.46 5.15
N GLN A 301 6.62 -36.83 5.19
CA GLN A 301 7.47 -36.76 6.39
C GLN A 301 8.82 -36.14 6.01
N ILE A 302 8.86 -34.80 5.92
CA ILE A 302 10.13 -34.10 5.99
C ILE A 302 10.67 -34.35 7.40
N ASN A 303 11.61 -35.27 7.53
CA ASN A 303 12.32 -35.48 8.79
C ASN A 303 13.06 -34.18 9.17
N HIS A 304 13.23 -33.89 10.46
CA HIS A 304 14.00 -32.72 10.92
C HIS A 304 15.42 -32.64 10.34
N SER A 305 15.99 -33.77 9.93
CA SER A 305 17.26 -33.87 9.22
C SER A 305 17.22 -33.27 7.81
N GLU A 306 16.09 -33.39 7.12
CA GLU A 306 15.88 -32.92 5.75
C GLU A 306 15.57 -31.42 5.72
N SER A 307 14.90 -30.88 6.75
CA SER A 307 14.62 -29.45 6.84
C SER A 307 15.91 -28.61 6.88
N ASN A 308 16.94 -29.05 7.59
CA ASN A 308 18.21 -28.32 7.69
C ASN A 308 18.97 -28.30 6.36
N VAL A 309 18.77 -29.32 5.51
CA VAL A 309 19.40 -29.44 4.19
C VAL A 309 18.65 -28.61 3.15
N LEU A 310 17.36 -28.36 3.37
CA LEU A 310 16.47 -27.64 2.46
C LEU A 310 16.39 -26.13 2.74
N GLN A 311 16.94 -25.68 3.87
CA GLN A 311 16.97 -24.26 4.22
C GLN A 311 17.89 -23.47 3.27
N ASP A 312 17.41 -22.29 2.86
CA ASP A 312 18.20 -21.26 2.18
C ASP A 312 18.82 -21.61 0.81
N PHE A 313 18.08 -22.35 -0.02
CA PHE A 313 18.48 -22.75 -1.38
C PHE A 313 19.00 -21.59 -2.26
N LEU A 314 18.44 -20.38 -2.09
CA LEU A 314 18.75 -19.22 -2.93
C LEU A 314 19.98 -18.40 -2.48
N LYS A 315 20.54 -18.65 -1.29
CA LYS A 315 21.67 -17.87 -0.73
C LYS A 315 23.00 -18.06 -1.47
N PHE A 316 23.21 -19.18 -2.15
CA PHE A 316 24.53 -19.57 -2.67
C PHE A 316 24.65 -19.53 -4.20
N ILE A 317 23.69 -18.90 -4.89
CA ILE A 317 23.70 -18.78 -6.35
C ILE A 317 24.68 -17.69 -6.80
N GLY A 318 24.75 -16.58 -6.04
CA GLY A 318 25.76 -15.54 -6.18
C GLY A 318 26.96 -15.78 -5.26
N GLU A 319 28.16 -15.40 -5.69
CA GLU A 319 29.33 -15.39 -4.82
C GLU A 319 29.12 -14.32 -3.73
N ASP A 320 29.10 -14.75 -2.47
CA ASP A 320 29.07 -13.93 -1.25
C ASP A 320 27.80 -13.09 -0.99
N ASP A 321 26.63 -13.56 -1.40
CA ASP A 321 25.35 -12.86 -1.17
C ASP A 321 24.39 -13.60 -0.22
N MET A 322 24.49 -13.31 1.07
CA MET A 322 23.63 -13.89 2.11
C MET A 322 22.19 -13.33 2.09
N GLY A 323 21.93 -12.28 1.30
CA GLY A 323 20.63 -11.60 1.22
C GLY A 323 20.27 -10.81 2.47
N ASP A 324 21.24 -10.52 3.35
CA ASP A 324 21.05 -9.80 4.61
C ASP A 324 21.34 -8.28 4.46
N SER A 325 22.04 -7.88 3.40
CA SER A 325 22.22 -6.48 3.03
C SER A 325 21.27 -6.07 1.92
N LEU A 326 20.62 -4.91 2.06
CA LEU A 326 19.89 -4.33 0.94
C LEU A 326 20.89 -3.86 -0.13
N PRO A 327 20.62 -4.17 -1.41
CA PRO A 327 21.56 -3.91 -2.50
C PRO A 327 21.55 -2.46 -3.00
N TYR A 328 20.50 -1.67 -2.71
CA TYR A 328 20.44 -0.25 -3.08
C TYR A 328 20.46 0.67 -1.87
N SER A 329 21.31 1.70 -1.92
CA SER A 329 21.36 2.76 -0.91
C SER A 329 20.06 3.59 -0.88
N THR A 330 19.40 3.76 -2.02
CA THR A 330 18.08 4.41 -2.13
C THR A 330 17.02 3.67 -1.32
N ALA A 331 17.00 2.35 -1.39
CA ALA A 331 16.09 1.53 -0.59
C ALA A 331 16.38 1.65 0.92
N THR A 332 17.67 1.72 1.31
CA THR A 332 18.03 1.96 2.72
C THR A 332 17.58 3.34 3.22
N LEU A 333 17.70 4.39 2.38
CA LEU A 333 17.24 5.74 2.70
C LEU A 333 15.71 5.82 2.79
N ASN A 334 14.99 5.16 1.88
CA ASN A 334 13.54 5.11 1.91
C ASN A 334 13.01 4.37 3.15
N LEU A 335 13.68 3.30 3.60
CA LEU A 335 13.34 2.63 4.85
C LEU A 335 13.62 3.51 6.08
N GLN A 336 14.74 4.25 6.08
CA GLN A 336 15.06 5.22 7.13
C GLN A 336 14.03 6.35 7.20
N ASN A 337 13.60 6.88 6.05
CA ASN A 337 12.57 7.93 5.98
C ASN A 337 11.21 7.47 6.56
N HIS A 338 10.93 6.17 6.55
CA HIS A 338 9.71 5.58 7.11
C HIS A 338 9.89 4.99 8.52
N ASN A 339 11.04 5.20 9.17
CA ASN A 339 11.39 4.67 10.51
C ASN A 339 11.30 3.14 10.65
N ILE A 340 11.56 2.39 9.56
CA ILE A 340 11.55 0.92 9.60
C ILE A 340 12.98 0.42 9.73
N THR A 341 13.26 -0.37 10.78
CA THR A 341 14.57 -1.02 10.94
C THR A 341 14.71 -2.20 9.99
N LEU A 342 15.95 -2.53 9.59
CA LEU A 342 16.22 -3.66 8.70
C LEU A 342 15.70 -4.98 9.25
N ASP A 343 15.77 -5.19 10.57
CA ASP A 343 15.28 -6.39 11.24
C ASP A 343 13.73 -6.49 11.19
N GLU A 344 13.02 -5.39 11.40
CA GLU A 344 11.56 -5.34 11.22
C GLU A 344 11.14 -5.59 9.76
N PHE A 345 11.93 -5.11 8.81
CA PHE A 345 11.72 -5.35 7.38
C PHE A 345 11.83 -6.85 7.05
N TYR A 346 12.90 -7.52 7.50
CA TYR A 346 13.06 -8.97 7.30
C TYR A 346 12.01 -9.79 8.04
N LYS A 347 11.59 -9.38 9.24
CA LYS A 347 10.48 -10.03 9.97
C LYS A 347 9.15 -9.92 9.21
N LYS A 348 8.86 -8.76 8.61
CA LYS A 348 7.66 -8.56 7.78
C LYS A 348 7.72 -9.37 6.47
N LEU A 349 8.90 -9.45 5.83
CA LEU A 349 9.09 -10.30 4.65
C LEU A 349 8.90 -11.78 4.96
N ALA A 350 9.45 -12.25 6.08
CA ALA A 350 9.30 -13.63 6.56
C ALA A 350 7.83 -13.95 6.89
N LYS A 351 7.11 -13.02 7.55
CA LYS A 351 5.69 -13.20 7.89
C LYS A 351 4.80 -13.33 6.65
N ASN A 352 5.15 -12.66 5.56
CA ASN A 352 4.38 -12.62 4.31
C ASN A 352 4.92 -13.59 3.23
N ASN A 353 5.91 -14.44 3.55
CA ASN A 353 6.57 -15.34 2.58
C ASN A 353 7.10 -14.63 1.32
N LEU A 354 7.59 -13.39 1.47
CA LEU A 354 8.10 -12.56 0.37
C LEU A 354 9.56 -12.82 0.03
N GLY A 355 10.23 -13.68 0.80
CA GLY A 355 11.61 -14.09 0.56
C GLY A 355 12.63 -12.99 0.83
N LYS A 356 13.86 -13.17 0.31
CA LYS A 356 14.98 -12.25 0.53
C LYS A 356 15.37 -11.49 -0.75
N PRO A 357 15.86 -10.24 -0.63
CA PRO A 357 16.36 -9.48 -1.77
C PRO A 357 17.82 -9.86 -2.08
N TYR A 358 18.03 -10.73 -3.06
CA TYR A 358 19.37 -11.11 -3.52
C TYR A 358 19.89 -10.17 -4.62
N ARG A 359 21.18 -9.85 -4.58
CA ARG A 359 21.92 -9.09 -5.61
C ARG A 359 21.88 -9.79 -6.96
N TRP A 360 22.07 -11.12 -6.99
CA TRP A 360 22.03 -11.89 -8.23
C TRP A 360 20.65 -11.84 -8.90
N LEU A 361 19.59 -11.79 -8.08
CA LEU A 361 18.20 -11.77 -8.54
C LEU A 361 17.82 -10.40 -9.11
N GLN A 362 18.39 -9.33 -8.58
CA GLN A 362 18.27 -8.00 -9.16
C GLN A 362 19.03 -7.86 -10.48
N HIS A 363 20.21 -8.47 -10.57
CA HIS A 363 20.94 -8.54 -11.83
C HIS A 363 20.16 -9.34 -12.89
N LEU A 364 19.43 -10.39 -12.49
CA LEU A 364 18.55 -11.14 -13.39
C LEU A 364 17.39 -10.28 -13.94
N CYS A 365 16.87 -9.35 -13.15
CA CYS A 365 15.77 -8.46 -13.53
C CYS A 365 16.22 -7.18 -14.26
N GLY A 366 17.53 -7.01 -14.49
CA GLY A 366 18.08 -5.85 -15.21
C GLY A 366 18.29 -4.58 -14.37
N ASN A 367 18.00 -4.61 -13.07
CA ASN A 367 18.25 -3.48 -12.18
C ASN A 367 19.72 -3.42 -11.77
N THR A 368 20.59 -3.02 -12.70
CA THR A 368 22.03 -2.91 -12.44
C THR A 368 22.37 -1.55 -11.83
N SER A 369 22.37 -1.46 -10.50
CA SER A 369 23.19 -0.48 -9.78
C SER A 369 24.54 -1.11 -9.43
N PHE A 370 25.29 -1.52 -10.45
CA PHE A 370 26.69 -1.90 -10.28
C PHE A 370 27.53 -1.08 -11.26
N ASN A 371 28.54 -0.41 -10.71
CA ASN A 371 29.57 0.37 -11.38
C ASN A 371 30.19 -0.36 -12.59
N SER A 372 29.53 -0.31 -13.74
CA SER A 372 30.08 -0.75 -15.03
C SER A 372 29.88 0.37 -16.03
N VAL A 373 30.86 1.27 -16.04
CA VAL A 373 31.07 2.27 -17.08
C VAL A 373 31.18 1.56 -18.45
N LYS A 374 30.28 1.92 -19.37
CA LYS A 374 30.28 1.73 -20.84
C LYS A 374 29.79 0.39 -21.45
N ASN A 375 29.02 0.56 -22.53
CA ASN A 375 28.53 -0.35 -23.58
C ASN A 375 27.18 -1.08 -23.35
N ASP A 376 26.11 -0.49 -23.86
CA ASP A 376 24.71 -0.96 -23.70
C ASP A 376 24.33 -2.20 -24.53
N HIS A 377 25.01 -2.49 -25.64
CA HIS A 377 24.75 -3.73 -26.41
C HIS A 377 25.39 -4.99 -25.80
N ASN A 378 26.53 -4.86 -25.10
CA ASN A 378 27.16 -5.99 -24.41
C ASN A 378 26.43 -6.36 -23.11
N LYS A 379 25.60 -5.47 -22.55
CA LYS A 379 24.86 -5.75 -21.31
C LYS A 379 23.78 -6.82 -21.50
N ILE A 380 23.03 -6.80 -22.61
CA ILE A 380 21.93 -7.75 -22.84
C ILE A 380 22.46 -9.17 -23.08
N LEU A 381 23.55 -9.32 -23.85
CA LEU A 381 24.23 -10.61 -24.04
C LEU A 381 24.80 -11.14 -22.71
N LYS A 382 25.50 -10.29 -21.95
CA LYS A 382 25.99 -10.63 -20.61
C LYS A 382 24.86 -11.02 -19.65
N LEU A 383 23.70 -10.38 -19.76
CA LEU A 383 22.54 -10.68 -18.92
C LEU A 383 21.94 -12.04 -19.29
N LYS A 384 21.82 -12.36 -20.58
CA LYS A 384 21.37 -13.67 -21.06
C LYS A 384 22.30 -14.80 -20.62
N ASP A 385 23.61 -14.62 -20.82
CA ASP A 385 24.61 -15.60 -20.40
C ASP A 385 24.57 -15.80 -18.89
N PHE A 386 24.47 -14.71 -18.13
CA PHE A 386 24.30 -14.75 -16.67
C PHE A 386 23.01 -15.45 -16.26
N THR A 387 21.87 -15.19 -16.92
CA THR A 387 20.62 -15.89 -16.61
C THR A 387 20.70 -17.39 -16.92
N SER A 388 21.37 -17.78 -18.01
CA SER A 388 21.64 -19.19 -18.33
C SER A 388 22.51 -19.83 -17.25
N ASP A 389 23.58 -19.15 -16.81
CA ASP A 389 24.47 -19.65 -15.78
C ASP A 389 23.74 -19.78 -14.42
N CYS A 390 22.89 -18.82 -14.07
CA CYS A 390 22.05 -18.90 -12.88
C CYS A 390 21.08 -20.08 -12.94
N VAL A 391 20.40 -20.29 -14.07
CA VAL A 391 19.48 -21.42 -14.28
C VAL A 391 20.23 -22.76 -14.20
N LYS A 392 21.41 -22.87 -14.82
CA LYS A 392 22.27 -24.06 -14.75
C LYS A 392 22.75 -24.34 -13.33
N LYS A 393 23.15 -23.29 -12.58
CA LYS A 393 23.52 -23.40 -11.18
C LYS A 393 22.35 -23.86 -10.33
N LEU A 394 21.17 -23.24 -10.49
CA LEU A 394 19.93 -23.62 -9.80
C LEU A 394 19.59 -25.10 -10.04
N LYS A 395 19.60 -25.54 -11.30
CA LYS A 395 19.29 -26.93 -11.67
C LYS A 395 20.34 -27.91 -11.12
N SER A 396 21.63 -27.62 -11.30
CA SER A 396 22.72 -28.44 -10.78
C SER A 396 22.66 -28.57 -9.26
N TYR A 397 22.33 -27.47 -8.58
CA TYR A 397 22.22 -27.39 -7.14
C TYR A 397 20.98 -28.14 -6.62
N TRP A 398 19.85 -28.04 -7.31
CA TRP A 398 18.65 -28.84 -7.02
C TRP A 398 18.94 -30.33 -7.12
N ASN A 399 19.52 -30.77 -8.25
CA ASN A 399 19.84 -32.17 -8.47
C ASN A 399 20.83 -32.70 -7.43
N SER A 400 21.83 -31.88 -7.05
CA SER A 400 22.78 -32.22 -6.00
C SER A 400 22.12 -32.40 -4.63
N ARG A 401 21.13 -31.55 -4.30
CA ARG A 401 20.38 -31.63 -3.05
C ARG A 401 19.42 -32.82 -3.03
N LEU A 402 18.71 -33.10 -4.11
CA LEU A 402 17.87 -34.30 -4.23
C LEU A 402 18.68 -35.58 -4.05
N ILE A 403 19.85 -35.65 -4.69
CA ILE A 403 20.75 -36.80 -4.55
C ILE A 403 21.30 -36.89 -3.12
N LEU A 404 21.60 -35.77 -2.47
CA LEU A 404 22.04 -35.77 -1.08
C LEU A 404 20.92 -36.17 -0.11
N ILE A 405 19.66 -35.75 -0.35
CA ILE A 405 18.51 -36.14 0.46
C ILE A 405 18.23 -37.63 0.32
N THR A 406 18.24 -38.15 -0.91
CA THR A 406 18.09 -39.60 -1.16
C THR A 406 19.22 -40.39 -0.50
N GLN A 407 20.47 -39.91 -0.53
CA GLN A 407 21.58 -40.51 0.21
C GLN A 407 21.35 -40.50 1.72
N ILE A 408 20.95 -39.36 2.31
CA ILE A 408 20.67 -39.27 3.74
C ILE A 408 19.54 -40.22 4.14
N ARG A 409 18.46 -40.30 3.35
CA ARG A 409 17.37 -41.27 3.55
C ARG A 409 17.87 -42.70 3.51
N SER A 410 18.73 -43.03 2.53
CA SER A 410 19.33 -44.36 2.43
C SER A 410 20.20 -44.71 3.66
N PHE A 411 20.92 -43.74 4.21
CA PHE A 411 21.74 -43.93 5.42
C PHE A 411 20.89 -44.11 6.67
N MET A 412 19.79 -43.35 6.78
CA MET A 412 18.82 -43.53 7.88
C MET A 412 18.14 -44.91 7.82
N ASN A 413 17.81 -45.37 6.61
CA ASN A 413 17.22 -46.69 6.37
C ASN A 413 18.26 -47.84 6.36
N LYS A 414 19.55 -47.52 6.55
CA LYS A 414 20.69 -48.47 6.61
C LYS A 414 20.92 -49.26 5.32
N THR A 415 20.42 -48.76 4.18
CA THR A 415 20.55 -49.40 2.86
C THR A 415 21.75 -48.82 2.12
N LEU A 416 22.95 -49.34 2.42
CA LEU A 416 24.20 -48.90 1.76
C LEU A 416 24.54 -49.65 0.46
N ASP A 417 23.77 -50.70 0.14
CA ASP A 417 24.09 -51.62 -0.95
C ASP A 417 24.08 -50.98 -2.35
N GLU A 418 23.32 -49.90 -2.55
CA GLU A 418 23.25 -49.18 -3.84
C GLU A 418 24.52 -48.41 -4.19
N TYR A 419 25.31 -48.03 -3.18
CA TYR A 419 26.53 -47.23 -3.36
C TYR A 419 27.80 -48.07 -3.34
N ILE A 420 27.69 -49.37 -3.05
CA ILE A 420 28.79 -50.33 -3.13
C ILE A 420 28.92 -50.73 -4.59
N ASP A 421 30.05 -50.38 -5.21
CA ASP A 421 30.34 -50.67 -6.61
C ASP A 421 30.54 -52.19 -6.81
N THR A 422 29.43 -52.92 -6.98
CA THR A 422 29.39 -54.39 -7.16
C THR A 422 30.06 -54.82 -8.47
N LYS A 423 30.21 -53.90 -9.43
CA LYS A 423 30.84 -54.16 -10.74
C LYS A 423 32.36 -54.38 -10.66
N LEU A 424 33.02 -54.04 -9.55
CA LEU A 424 34.49 -54.05 -9.37
C LEU A 424 35.02 -55.14 -8.41
N GLY A 425 34.23 -56.18 -8.10
CA GLY A 425 34.67 -57.27 -7.22
C GLY A 425 35.09 -56.77 -5.84
N CYS A 426 34.44 -55.72 -5.33
CA CYS A 426 34.77 -55.10 -4.06
C CYS A 426 34.27 -55.94 -2.89
N THR A 427 35.14 -56.24 -1.92
CA THR A 427 34.74 -56.78 -0.61
C THR A 427 33.85 -55.77 0.09
N LYS A 428 32.68 -56.18 0.60
CA LYS A 428 31.82 -55.31 1.42
C LYS A 428 32.55 -54.86 2.70
N PRO A 429 32.25 -53.67 3.26
CA PRO A 429 32.78 -53.30 4.57
C PRO A 429 32.18 -54.23 5.65
N ASN A 430 32.96 -54.57 6.66
CA ASN A 430 32.51 -55.46 7.74
C ASN A 430 31.76 -54.70 8.83
N CYS A 431 32.11 -53.43 9.04
CA CYS A 431 31.41 -52.56 9.96
C CYS A 431 30.00 -52.21 9.46
N ALA A 432 29.08 -52.02 10.39
CA ALA A 432 27.69 -51.65 10.11
C ALA A 432 27.42 -50.22 10.58
N LEU A 433 26.72 -49.44 9.74
CA LEU A 433 26.16 -48.16 10.14
C LEU A 433 24.93 -48.40 11.02
N VAL A 434 25.02 -48.06 12.30
CA VAL A 434 23.97 -48.33 13.29
C VAL A 434 23.00 -47.15 13.39
N GLN A 435 23.53 -45.93 13.31
CA GLN A 435 22.75 -44.71 13.49
C GLN A 435 23.24 -43.60 12.56
N TRP A 436 22.29 -42.88 11.96
CA TRP A 436 22.48 -41.61 11.29
C TRP A 436 21.44 -40.62 11.80
N SER A 437 21.86 -39.56 12.50
CA SER A 437 20.95 -38.56 13.09
C SER A 437 21.44 -37.14 12.84
N ALA A 438 20.51 -36.19 12.65
CA ALA A 438 20.86 -34.77 12.57
C ALA A 438 21.19 -34.21 13.97
N ILE A 439 22.07 -33.22 14.00
CA ILE A 439 22.55 -32.55 15.23
C ILE A 439 22.35 -31.03 15.10
N SER A 440 22.18 -30.32 16.21
CA SER A 440 22.19 -28.85 16.26
C SER A 440 23.62 -28.27 16.21
N TRP A 441 23.74 -26.97 15.93
CA TRP A 441 25.04 -26.26 16.02
C TRP A 441 25.64 -26.35 17.43
N GLU A 442 24.84 -26.18 18.47
CA GLU A 442 25.28 -26.19 19.87
C GLU A 442 25.93 -27.52 20.27
N GLU A 443 25.35 -28.64 19.85
CA GLU A 443 25.92 -29.97 20.09
C GLU A 443 27.19 -30.23 19.26
N TYR A 444 27.30 -29.62 18.07
CA TYR A 444 28.50 -29.73 17.24
C TYR A 444 29.65 -28.89 17.80
N GLU A 445 29.36 -27.68 18.29
CA GLU A 445 30.33 -26.78 18.95
C GLU A 445 30.81 -27.32 20.30
N GLY A 446 29.92 -28.00 21.04
CA GLY A 446 30.24 -28.60 22.34
C GLY A 446 31.26 -29.76 22.29
N SER A 447 31.62 -30.26 21.11
CA SER A 447 32.62 -31.33 20.96
C SER A 447 34.04 -30.78 20.84
N GLU A 448 34.96 -31.25 21.69
CA GLU A 448 36.37 -30.82 21.64
C GLU A 448 37.07 -31.15 20.30
N THR A 449 36.54 -32.13 19.57
CA THR A 449 37.13 -32.60 18.30
C THR A 449 36.79 -31.72 17.10
N THR A 450 35.69 -30.97 17.16
CA THR A 450 35.21 -30.10 16.07
C THR A 450 35.79 -28.69 16.15
N LEU A 451 36.33 -28.29 17.31
CA LEU A 451 36.94 -26.97 17.55
C LEU A 451 38.02 -26.60 16.53
N GLN A 452 38.79 -27.57 16.02
CA GLN A 452 39.79 -27.29 14.98
C GLN A 452 39.17 -26.81 13.66
N LEU A 453 38.00 -27.35 13.29
CA LEU A 453 37.29 -26.97 12.07
C LEU A 453 36.59 -25.61 12.24
N ILE A 454 36.06 -25.34 13.43
CA ILE A 454 35.44 -24.06 13.79
C ILE A 454 36.48 -22.94 13.79
N ASN A 455 37.63 -23.16 14.44
CA ASN A 455 38.73 -22.18 14.48
C ASN A 455 39.30 -21.85 13.09
N GLN A 456 39.24 -22.80 12.16
CA GLN A 456 39.67 -22.60 10.76
C GLN A 456 38.58 -21.97 9.88
N LYS A 457 37.39 -21.65 10.44
CA LYS A 457 36.22 -21.13 9.71
C LYS A 457 35.79 -22.02 8.54
N LEU A 458 35.93 -23.33 8.72
CA LEU A 458 35.51 -24.32 7.72
C LEU A 458 34.06 -24.79 7.92
N ALA A 459 33.52 -24.58 9.12
CA ALA A 459 32.13 -24.87 9.47
C ALA A 459 31.53 -23.66 10.19
N ASP A 460 30.38 -23.21 9.71
CA ASP A 460 29.59 -22.11 10.27
C ASP A 460 28.19 -22.63 10.66
N GLU A 461 27.45 -21.84 11.45
CA GLU A 461 26.05 -22.13 11.86
C GLU A 461 25.12 -22.45 10.68
N THR A 462 25.43 -21.90 9.50
CA THR A 462 24.64 -22.14 8.27
C THR A 462 24.80 -23.54 7.67
N CYS A 463 25.70 -24.39 8.19
CA CYS A 463 25.91 -25.75 7.69
C CYS A 463 24.90 -26.74 8.30
N SER A 464 24.70 -27.87 7.63
CA SER A 464 23.91 -28.99 8.19
C SER A 464 24.84 -29.95 8.93
N PHE A 465 24.48 -30.35 10.16
CA PHE A 465 25.30 -31.24 11.01
C PHE A 465 24.65 -32.60 11.20
N PHE A 466 25.47 -33.66 11.12
CA PHE A 466 25.02 -35.04 11.27
C PHE A 466 25.96 -35.85 12.18
N ARG A 467 25.39 -36.81 12.89
CA ARG A 467 26.09 -37.85 13.67
C ARG A 467 25.92 -39.17 12.94
N ALA A 468 27.03 -39.82 12.61
CA ALA A 468 27.05 -41.19 12.15
C ALA A 468 27.71 -42.09 13.21
N VAL A 469 27.09 -43.22 13.53
CA VAL A 469 27.66 -44.21 14.45
C VAL A 469 27.84 -45.51 13.70
N ILE A 470 29.10 -45.93 13.58
CA ILE A 470 29.53 -47.15 12.90
C ILE A 470 30.08 -48.11 13.95
N VAL A 471 29.66 -49.37 13.93
CA VAL A 471 30.06 -50.38 14.91
C VAL A 471 30.64 -51.59 14.21
N LEU A 472 31.71 -52.14 14.77
CA LEU A 472 32.25 -53.45 14.44
C LEU A 472 32.56 -54.19 15.75
N SER A 473 31.80 -55.25 16.05
CA SER A 473 31.94 -56.01 17.30
C SER A 473 31.93 -55.12 18.56
N SER A 474 33.03 -55.06 19.32
CA SER A 474 33.20 -54.26 20.54
C SER A 474 33.59 -52.80 20.29
N ALA A 475 34.02 -52.46 19.07
CA ALA A 475 34.51 -51.14 18.72
C ALA A 475 33.40 -50.26 18.13
N LYS A 476 33.25 -49.05 18.67
CA LYS A 476 32.29 -48.05 18.22
C LYS A 476 33.02 -46.82 17.67
N MET A 477 32.74 -46.46 16.43
CA MET A 477 33.22 -45.23 15.80
C MET A 477 32.06 -44.23 15.71
N GLU A 478 32.25 -43.06 16.27
CA GLU A 478 31.34 -41.93 16.16
C GLU A 478 31.96 -40.90 15.21
N CYS A 479 31.17 -40.42 14.26
CA CYS A 479 31.59 -39.41 13.29
C CYS A 479 30.64 -38.22 13.35
N LEU A 480 31.19 -37.02 13.53
CA LEU A 480 30.44 -35.78 13.37
C LEU A 480 30.78 -35.20 12.00
N ILE A 481 29.74 -34.90 11.23
CA ILE A 481 29.83 -34.53 9.84
C ILE A 481 29.23 -33.14 9.69
N SER A 482 29.99 -32.20 9.10
CA SER A 482 29.46 -30.91 8.66
C SER A 482 29.33 -30.89 7.14
N ILE A 483 28.12 -30.60 6.68
CA ILE A 483 27.79 -30.46 5.27
C ILE A 483 27.57 -28.98 5.00
N SER A 484 28.48 -28.39 4.24
CA SER A 484 28.31 -27.00 3.79
C SER A 484 27.15 -26.91 2.81
N ASN A 485 26.41 -25.80 2.88
CA ASN A 485 25.38 -25.52 1.90
C ASN A 485 25.93 -25.39 0.47
N LYS A 486 27.22 -25.16 0.25
CA LYS A 486 27.82 -25.15 -1.10
C LYS A 486 28.10 -26.55 -1.68
N TYR A 487 27.54 -27.62 -1.12
CA TYR A 487 27.68 -28.98 -1.68
C TYR A 487 27.16 -29.04 -3.14
N PRO A 488 27.86 -29.70 -4.09
CA PRO A 488 29.05 -30.54 -3.94
C PRO A 488 30.39 -29.81 -4.16
N LEU A 489 30.38 -28.47 -4.32
CA LEU A 489 31.62 -27.68 -4.48
C LEU A 489 32.48 -27.74 -3.23
N ASN A 490 31.84 -27.62 -2.06
CA ASN A 490 32.46 -27.85 -0.76
C ASN A 490 32.25 -29.30 -0.34
N ILE A 491 33.35 -29.97 0.02
CA ILE A 491 33.37 -31.36 0.45
C ILE A 491 32.82 -31.44 1.90
N PRO A 492 31.99 -32.45 2.23
CA PRO A 492 31.60 -32.70 3.61
C PRO A 492 32.81 -33.00 4.50
N LEU A 493 32.86 -32.38 5.68
CA LEU A 493 33.98 -32.54 6.61
C LEU A 493 33.61 -33.55 7.69
N TRP A 494 34.49 -34.50 7.91
CA TRP A 494 34.33 -35.58 8.87
C TRP A 494 35.32 -35.41 10.02
N THR A 495 34.80 -35.47 11.24
CA THR A 495 35.58 -35.66 12.47
C THR A 495 35.24 -37.03 13.03
N ILE A 496 36.26 -37.76 13.49
CA ILE A 496 36.13 -39.17 13.85
C ILE A 496 36.64 -39.40 15.27
N THR A 497 35.81 -40.04 16.08
CA THR A 497 36.15 -40.51 17.42
C THR A 497 35.93 -42.01 17.50
N VAL A 498 36.92 -42.73 18.01
CA VAL A 498 36.85 -44.20 18.17
C VAL A 498 36.83 -44.53 19.65
N HIS A 499 35.80 -45.29 20.03
CA HIS A 499 35.54 -45.84 21.34
C HIS A 499 35.88 -47.33 21.32
N TRP A 500 37.15 -47.65 21.55
CA TRP A 500 37.65 -49.02 21.66
C TRP A 500 38.90 -48.98 22.51
N ASN A 501 38.93 -49.74 23.60
CA ASN A 501 40.02 -49.73 24.59
C ASN A 501 40.38 -48.32 25.13
N GLY A 502 39.40 -47.42 25.19
CA GLY A 502 39.55 -46.02 25.57
C GLY A 502 38.86 -45.07 24.60
N HIS A 503 39.14 -43.78 24.75
CA HIS A 503 38.66 -42.71 23.85
C HIS A 503 39.80 -42.24 22.95
N HIS A 504 39.70 -42.50 21.66
CA HIS A 504 40.68 -42.06 20.67
C HIS A 504 40.07 -40.99 19.74
N ASN A 505 40.79 -39.88 19.56
CA ASN A 505 40.43 -38.77 18.67
C ASN A 505 41.68 -38.30 17.88
N ALA A 506 41.51 -37.34 16.98
CA ALA A 506 42.61 -36.81 16.16
C ALA A 506 43.70 -36.06 16.96
N LEU A 507 43.39 -35.61 18.19
CA LEU A 507 44.33 -34.93 19.08
C LEU A 507 45.26 -35.93 19.76
N ASN A 508 44.72 -37.08 20.18
CA ASN A 508 45.43 -38.06 20.98
C ASN A 508 46.02 -39.24 20.16
N ASN A 509 45.49 -39.52 18.96
CA ASN A 509 45.92 -40.64 18.13
C ASN A 509 46.21 -40.20 16.69
N SER A 510 47.47 -40.31 16.29
CA SER A 510 47.93 -39.99 14.93
C SER A 510 47.27 -40.84 13.85
N SER A 511 46.83 -42.05 14.20
CA SER A 511 46.14 -42.99 13.30
C SER A 511 44.79 -42.46 12.85
N ILE A 512 44.05 -41.87 13.79
CA ILE A 512 42.73 -41.29 13.55
C ILE A 512 42.88 -39.98 12.77
N LYS A 513 43.89 -39.16 13.12
CA LYS A 513 44.22 -37.97 12.33
C LYS A 513 44.49 -38.29 10.85
N ILE A 514 45.22 -39.38 10.56
CA ILE A 514 45.45 -39.83 9.18
C ILE A 514 44.16 -40.35 8.54
N MET A 515 43.30 -41.03 9.30
CA MET A 515 42.01 -41.53 8.82
C MET A 515 41.05 -40.39 8.45
N GLU A 516 40.98 -39.34 9.27
CA GLU A 516 40.23 -38.12 8.99
C GLU A 516 40.77 -37.39 7.76
N GLN A 517 42.10 -37.18 7.68
CA GLN A 517 42.74 -36.58 6.51
C GLN A 517 42.48 -37.40 5.25
N TYR A 518 42.51 -38.73 5.35
CA TYR A 518 42.20 -39.61 4.24
C TYR A 518 40.75 -39.42 3.78
N THR A 519 39.79 -39.35 4.70
CA THR A 519 38.37 -39.14 4.38
C THR A 519 38.10 -37.76 3.77
N ASN A 520 38.66 -36.72 4.37
CA ASN A 520 38.43 -35.32 3.97
C ASN A 520 39.21 -34.93 2.71
N SER A 521 40.24 -35.69 2.31
CA SER A 521 41.01 -35.47 1.06
C SER A 521 40.42 -36.15 -0.17
N LEU A 522 39.17 -36.63 -0.12
CA LEU A 522 38.51 -37.23 -1.28
C LEU A 522 38.17 -36.14 -2.32
N ASN A 523 39.12 -35.86 -3.20
CA ASN A 523 38.87 -35.11 -4.42
C ASN A 523 38.53 -36.10 -5.53
N ASP A 524 37.24 -36.25 -5.83
CA ASP A 524 36.85 -36.85 -7.11
C ASP A 524 37.28 -35.92 -8.26
N SER A 525 37.64 -36.51 -9.40
CA SER A 525 37.96 -35.78 -10.63
C SER A 525 36.87 -34.76 -10.98
N LYS A 526 37.23 -33.62 -11.58
CA LYS A 526 36.26 -32.65 -12.12
C LYS A 526 35.44 -33.30 -13.25
N PRO A 527 34.09 -33.32 -13.21
CA PRO A 527 33.18 -32.73 -12.22
C PRO A 527 32.96 -33.61 -10.96
N PRO A 528 32.79 -33.01 -9.76
CA PRO A 528 32.62 -33.76 -8.51
C PRO A 528 31.43 -34.71 -8.62
N SER A 529 31.64 -35.97 -8.24
CA SER A 529 30.53 -36.92 -8.29
C SER A 529 29.46 -36.56 -7.27
N LEU A 530 28.19 -36.63 -7.70
CA LEU A 530 27.02 -36.35 -6.85
C LEU A 530 26.91 -37.34 -5.67
N ASN A 531 27.67 -38.44 -5.70
CA ASN A 531 27.74 -39.47 -4.65
C ASN A 531 28.92 -39.30 -3.68
N LEU A 532 29.44 -38.08 -3.54
CA LEU A 532 30.64 -37.82 -2.72
C LEU A 532 30.45 -38.21 -1.26
N LEU A 533 29.30 -37.93 -0.64
CA LEU A 533 29.05 -38.25 0.77
C LEU A 533 29.01 -39.77 1.00
N ALA A 534 28.32 -40.51 0.11
CA ALA A 534 28.31 -41.98 0.14
C ALA A 534 29.71 -42.59 -0.05
N LYS A 535 30.51 -42.04 -0.97
CA LYS A 535 31.90 -42.48 -1.16
C LYS A 535 32.77 -42.18 0.06
N GLN A 536 32.60 -41.04 0.72
CA GLN A 536 33.30 -40.73 1.96
C GLN A 536 32.92 -41.68 3.09
N LEU A 537 31.62 -41.98 3.25
CA LEU A 537 31.14 -42.95 4.23
C LEU A 537 31.71 -44.35 3.98
N LEU A 538 31.69 -44.84 2.74
CA LEU A 538 32.29 -46.15 2.43
C LEU A 538 33.80 -46.13 2.68
N ARG A 539 34.47 -45.02 2.37
CA ARG A 539 35.91 -44.85 2.64
C ARG A 539 36.23 -44.88 4.14
N THR A 540 35.41 -44.22 4.98
CA THR A 540 35.57 -44.26 6.45
C THR A 540 35.34 -45.66 7.00
N MET A 541 34.30 -46.34 6.54
CA MET A 541 33.99 -47.73 6.90
C MET A 541 35.15 -48.67 6.55
N TYR A 542 35.70 -48.57 5.33
CA TYR A 542 36.87 -49.39 4.96
C TYR A 542 38.09 -49.07 5.80
N SER A 543 38.35 -47.79 6.11
CA SER A 543 39.48 -47.41 6.96
C SER A 543 39.32 -47.87 8.41
N PHE A 544 38.08 -47.94 8.91
CA PHE A 544 37.79 -48.42 10.26
C PHE A 544 38.05 -49.92 10.38
N ASP A 545 37.61 -50.76 9.43
CA ASP A 545 37.96 -52.18 9.54
C ASP A 545 39.49 -52.39 9.40
N ILE A 546 40.18 -51.63 8.54
CA ILE A 546 41.65 -51.73 8.40
C ILE A 546 42.35 -51.29 9.70
N PHE A 547 41.82 -50.26 10.37
CA PHE A 547 42.31 -49.81 11.67
C PHE A 547 42.21 -50.94 12.71
N LEU A 548 41.05 -51.59 12.82
CA LEU A 548 40.82 -52.69 13.76
C LEU A 548 41.57 -53.98 13.37
N GLU A 549 41.70 -54.31 12.09
CA GLU A 549 42.47 -55.48 11.61
C GLU A 549 43.98 -55.32 11.83
N THR A 550 44.49 -54.09 11.83
CA THR A 550 45.92 -53.82 12.04
C THR A 550 46.28 -53.61 13.51
N GLU A 551 45.33 -53.14 14.32
CA GLU A 551 45.54 -52.84 15.73
C GLU A 551 45.00 -53.92 16.68
N GLY A 552 43.94 -54.63 16.28
CA GLY A 552 43.34 -55.78 16.97
C GLY A 552 44.35 -56.84 17.40
N PRO A 553 45.32 -57.25 16.55
CA PRO A 553 46.35 -58.21 16.94
C PRO A 553 47.32 -57.72 18.03
N LEU A 554 47.32 -56.43 18.38
CA LEU A 554 48.17 -55.86 19.43
C LEU A 554 47.55 -55.97 20.83
N TYR A 555 46.27 -56.31 20.93
CA TYR A 555 45.53 -56.44 22.17
C TYR A 555 45.07 -57.90 22.39
N GLN A 556 44.94 -58.30 23.66
CA GLN A 556 44.41 -59.61 24.05
C GLN A 556 43.10 -59.41 24.83
N PRO A 557 42.01 -60.13 24.51
CA PRO A 557 41.89 -61.21 23.51
C PRO A 557 41.88 -60.71 22.06
N LEU A 558 42.20 -61.59 21.11
CA LEU A 558 42.27 -61.27 19.68
C LEU A 558 40.85 -61.17 19.10
N GLU A 559 40.30 -59.96 19.09
CA GLU A 559 38.91 -59.70 18.70
C GLU A 559 38.70 -59.60 17.19
N TYR A 560 39.75 -59.34 16.40
CA TYR A 560 39.64 -59.02 14.97
C TYR A 560 40.64 -59.82 14.12
N ASN A 561 40.12 -60.51 13.09
CA ASN A 561 40.90 -61.29 12.13
C ASN A 561 41.20 -60.48 10.85
N LYS A 562 42.36 -60.73 10.24
CA LYS A 562 42.75 -60.07 8.98
C LYS A 562 41.98 -60.66 7.80
N GLU A 563 41.04 -59.90 7.26
CA GLU A 563 40.24 -60.29 6.10
C GLU A 563 40.60 -59.49 4.84
N LYS A 564 41.14 -58.26 5.00
CA LYS A 564 41.56 -57.43 3.89
C LYS A 564 43.00 -57.73 3.45
N SER A 565 43.18 -57.81 2.13
CA SER A 565 44.47 -58.05 1.47
C SER A 565 45.33 -56.78 1.46
N PHE A 566 46.32 -56.69 2.36
CA PHE A 566 47.37 -55.67 2.32
C PHE A 566 48.77 -56.26 2.54
N ILE A 567 49.76 -55.72 1.80
CA ILE A 567 51.14 -56.25 1.71
C ILE A 567 51.93 -56.03 3.01
N LYS A 568 51.75 -54.88 3.68
CA LYS A 568 52.35 -54.56 4.98
C LYS A 568 51.34 -53.84 5.86
N SER A 569 51.22 -54.20 7.14
CA SER A 569 50.30 -53.56 8.09
C SER A 569 50.68 -52.11 8.39
N PHE A 570 51.99 -51.80 8.40
CA PHE A 570 52.52 -50.47 8.69
C PHE A 570 53.65 -50.11 7.73
N SER A 571 53.80 -48.82 7.41
CA SER A 571 54.91 -48.28 6.62
C SER A 571 55.40 -46.94 7.17
N LYS A 572 56.67 -46.61 6.89
CA LYS A 572 57.38 -45.39 7.36
C LYS A 572 57.53 -45.31 8.89
N ARG A 573 58.26 -44.29 9.36
CA ARG A 573 58.48 -44.03 10.79
C ARG A 573 57.18 -43.70 11.57
N ILE A 574 56.17 -43.16 10.87
CA ILE A 574 54.88 -42.75 11.44
C ILE A 574 53.88 -43.93 11.53
N ARG A 575 54.29 -45.15 11.12
CA ARG A 575 53.42 -46.36 11.09
C ARG A 575 52.11 -46.11 10.33
N VAL A 576 52.22 -45.58 9.11
CA VAL A 576 51.08 -45.32 8.23
C VAL A 576 50.40 -46.63 7.85
N ARG A 577 49.08 -46.68 7.96
CA ARG A 577 48.24 -47.83 7.60
C ARG A 577 47.84 -47.81 6.12
N PRO A 578 47.58 -48.97 5.51
CA PRO A 578 47.24 -49.06 4.10
C PRO A 578 45.77 -48.70 3.88
N TYR A 579 45.43 -47.42 3.71
CA TYR A 579 44.06 -47.01 3.43
C TYR A 579 43.72 -46.91 1.93
N LYS A 580 44.73 -46.80 1.06
CA LYS A 580 44.53 -46.60 -0.39
C LYS A 580 44.20 -47.91 -1.10
N LYS A 581 42.97 -48.01 -1.62
CA LYS A 581 42.55 -49.11 -2.50
C LYS A 581 43.28 -49.02 -3.85
N ILE A 582 43.88 -50.14 -4.28
CA ILE A 582 44.45 -50.30 -5.61
C ILE A 582 43.81 -51.54 -6.25
N THR A 583 43.18 -51.33 -7.40
CA THR A 583 42.61 -52.40 -8.24
C THR A 583 43.63 -52.77 -9.31
N LYS A 584 44.20 -53.99 -9.27
CA LYS A 584 44.96 -54.56 -10.38
C LYS A 584 44.32 -55.88 -10.80
N GLY A 585 43.58 -55.87 -11.90
CA GLY A 585 42.85 -57.04 -12.39
C GLY A 585 41.74 -57.47 -11.43
N SER A 586 41.66 -58.76 -11.10
CA SER A 586 40.70 -59.35 -10.16
C SER A 586 41.08 -59.25 -8.68
N ILE A 587 42.29 -58.74 -8.37
CA ILE A 587 42.80 -58.65 -7.01
C ILE A 587 42.74 -57.20 -6.54
N ASN A 588 41.89 -56.97 -5.54
CA ASN A 588 41.86 -55.73 -4.78
C ASN A 588 42.87 -55.84 -3.63
N TYR A 589 43.78 -54.88 -3.50
CA TYR A 589 44.65 -54.80 -2.32
C TYR A 589 44.79 -53.35 -1.83
N PHE A 590 44.99 -53.19 -0.53
CA PHE A 590 45.19 -51.90 0.10
C PHE A 590 46.69 -51.59 0.24
N LYS A 591 47.06 -50.32 -0.03
CA LYS A 591 48.42 -49.79 0.05
C LYS A 591 48.46 -48.51 0.90
N GLN A 592 49.61 -48.21 1.50
CA GLN A 592 49.85 -46.95 2.23
C GLN A 592 49.96 -45.73 1.32
#